data_AF-A0A958R0Q1-F1
#
_entry.id   AF-A0A958R0Q1-F1
#
_cell.length_a   1.000
_cell.length_b   1.000
_cell.length_c   1.000
_cell.angle_alpha   90.00
_cell.angle_beta   90.00
_cell.angle_gamma   90.00
#
_symmetry.space_group_name_H-M   'P 1'
#
loop_
_entity.id
_entity.type
_entity.pdbx_description
1 polymer ?
#
loop_
_entity_poly.entity_id
_entity_poly.type
_entity_poly.pdbx_seq_one_letter_code
_entity_poly.pdbx_strand_id
1 'polypeptide(L)'
;MPKLATHVVNFLENLHFVRNVSPFTLKSYSVDLFQAYACFGVPRFHWCHETHRFWTDPLDTPIRVWTENDLLKSSLAAQSQWTHLSSASRQRKAATLKSFLKFLFTEGHISRDLSAFLSLPKRQEKLPHFISVDEFMSVLFLL
;
A
#
# COMPACT_ATOMS: atom_id res chain seq x y z
N MET A 1 -2.26 -6.81 22.60
CA MET A 1 -1.75 -6.23 21.34
C MET A 1 -2.79 -5.28 20.78
N PRO A 2 -2.40 -4.10 20.27
CA PRO A 2 -3.32 -3.19 19.60
C PRO A 2 -3.93 -3.85 18.36
N LYS A 3 -5.10 -3.37 17.93
CA LYS A 3 -5.73 -3.84 16.68
C LYS A 3 -4.82 -3.51 15.51
N LEU A 4 -4.72 -4.39 14.50
CA LEU A 4 -3.86 -4.13 13.35
C LEU A 4 -4.27 -2.83 12.63
N ALA A 5 -5.57 -2.54 12.58
CA ALA A 5 -6.11 -1.28 12.06
C ALA A 5 -5.50 -0.04 12.73
N THR A 6 -5.25 -0.09 14.05
CA THR A 6 -4.63 1.02 14.78
C THR A 6 -3.20 1.27 14.29
N HIS A 7 -2.43 0.21 14.07
CA HIS A 7 -1.08 0.35 13.53
C HIS A 7 -1.08 0.85 12.08
N VAL A 8 -2.07 0.47 11.28
CA VAL A 8 -2.23 1.01 9.92
C VAL A 8 -2.53 2.51 9.96
N VAL A 9 -3.41 2.97 10.85
CA VAL A 9 -3.67 4.41 11.04
C VAL A 9 -2.40 5.15 11.42
N ASN A 10 -1.69 4.68 12.47
CA ASN A 10 -0.45 5.32 12.92
C ASN A 10 0.61 5.38 11.80
N PHE A 11 0.71 4.33 11.00
CA PHE A 11 1.62 4.30 9.85
C PHE A 11 1.22 5.33 8.78
N LEU A 12 -0.07 5.40 8.42
CA LEU A 12 -0.55 6.35 7.42
C LEU A 12 -0.40 7.80 7.90
N GLU A 13 -0.64 8.07 9.19
CA GLU A 13 -0.38 9.36 9.81
C GLU A 13 1.12 9.70 9.81
N ASN A 14 1.99 8.74 10.12
CA ASN A 14 3.45 8.91 9.99
C ASN A 14 3.85 9.27 8.55
N LEU A 15 3.31 8.56 7.55
CA LEU A 15 3.55 8.89 6.14
C LEU A 15 3.12 10.32 5.79
N HIS A 16 1.97 10.76 6.28
CA HIS A 16 1.44 12.09 5.99
C HIS A 16 2.22 13.19 6.72
N PHE A 17 2.31 13.13 8.04
CA PHE A 17 2.81 14.23 8.85
C PHE A 17 4.34 14.25 8.98
N VAL A 18 4.98 13.07 8.98
CA VAL A 18 6.45 12.99 9.15
C VAL A 18 7.15 12.93 7.80
N ARG A 19 6.62 12.13 6.86
CA ARG A 19 7.27 11.91 5.56
C ARG A 19 6.69 12.77 4.43
N ASN A 20 5.68 13.60 4.72
CA ASN A 20 5.03 14.51 3.78
C ASN A 20 4.60 13.84 2.46
N VAL A 21 4.09 12.61 2.55
CA VAL A 21 3.64 11.84 1.39
C VAL A 21 2.35 12.44 0.84
N SER A 22 2.26 12.59 -0.49
CA SER A 22 1.10 13.20 -1.15
C SER A 22 -0.21 12.44 -0.88
N PRO A 23 -1.39 13.11 -0.92
CA PRO A 23 -2.68 12.44 -0.68
C PRO A 23 -2.97 11.25 -1.63
N PHE A 24 -2.57 11.36 -2.90
CA PHE A 24 -2.73 10.27 -3.88
C PHE A 24 -1.85 9.07 -3.56
N THR A 25 -0.61 9.34 -3.14
CA THR A 25 0.30 8.29 -2.70
C THR A 25 -0.24 7.66 -1.41
N LEU A 26 -0.67 8.45 -0.44
CA LEU A 26 -1.23 8.00 0.81
C LEU A 26 -2.47 7.10 0.63
N LYS A 27 -3.39 7.49 -0.27
CA LYS A 27 -4.52 6.66 -0.71
C LYS A 27 -4.06 5.33 -1.32
N SER A 28 -2.97 5.35 -2.09
CA SER A 28 -2.42 4.13 -2.68
C SER A 28 -1.89 3.17 -1.61
N TYR A 29 -1.23 3.69 -0.57
CA TYR A 29 -0.79 2.88 0.58
C TYR A 29 -1.99 2.30 1.34
N SER A 30 -3.02 3.11 1.62
CA SER A 30 -4.19 2.65 2.38
C SER A 30 -4.95 1.52 1.68
N VAL A 31 -5.12 1.62 0.36
CA VAL A 31 -5.78 0.57 -0.45
C VAL A 31 -4.98 -0.73 -0.44
N ASP A 32 -3.65 -0.67 -0.57
CA ASP A 32 -2.82 -1.86 -0.56
C ASP A 32 -2.86 -2.57 0.81
N LEU A 33 -2.81 -1.81 1.90
CA LEU A 33 -2.87 -2.35 3.26
C LEU A 33 -4.24 -2.97 3.56
N PHE A 34 -5.33 -2.34 3.11
CA PHE A 34 -6.65 -2.94 3.18
C PHE A 34 -6.69 -4.28 2.43
N GLN A 35 -6.20 -4.33 1.19
CA GLN A 35 -6.19 -5.55 0.39
C GLN A 35 -5.37 -6.68 1.02
N ALA A 36 -4.27 -6.35 1.71
CA ALA A 36 -3.45 -7.36 2.37
C ALA A 36 -4.08 -7.83 3.70
N TYR A 37 -4.64 -6.92 4.48
CA TYR A 37 -4.92 -7.15 5.90
C TYR A 37 -6.39 -7.04 6.31
N ALA A 38 -7.33 -6.96 5.37
CA ALA A 38 -8.78 -6.90 5.66
C ALA A 38 -9.24 -8.07 6.56
N CYS A 39 -8.64 -9.25 6.43
CA CYS A 39 -8.96 -10.41 7.28
C CYS A 39 -8.62 -10.22 8.76
N PHE A 40 -7.82 -9.22 9.12
CA PHE A 40 -7.50 -8.84 10.51
C PHE A 40 -8.28 -7.61 10.99
N GLY A 41 -9.37 -7.26 10.30
CA GLY A 41 -10.18 -6.09 10.66
C GLY A 41 -9.53 -4.77 10.30
N VAL A 42 -8.64 -4.74 9.29
CA VAL A 42 -8.18 -3.48 8.69
C VAL A 42 -9.28 -2.99 7.74
N PRO A 43 -9.95 -1.86 8.03
CA PRO A 43 -11.02 -1.35 7.18
C PRO A 43 -10.45 -0.66 5.94
N ARG A 44 -11.34 -0.32 5.02
CA ARG A 44 -11.00 0.63 3.96
C ARG A 44 -10.91 2.02 4.57
N PHE A 45 -9.76 2.67 4.39
CA PHE A 45 -9.55 4.04 4.83
C PHE A 45 -9.82 5.02 3.71
N HIS A 46 -10.48 6.12 4.08
CA HIS A 46 -10.81 7.23 3.21
C HIS A 46 -10.15 8.50 3.75
N TRP A 47 -9.56 9.27 2.85
CA TRP A 47 -8.89 10.53 3.21
C TRP A 47 -9.89 11.69 3.18
N CYS A 48 -10.00 12.44 4.28
CA CYS A 48 -10.76 13.68 4.32
C CYS A 48 -9.82 14.87 4.09
N HIS A 49 -10.02 15.61 3.01
CA HIS A 49 -9.20 16.78 2.67
C HIS A 49 -9.38 17.95 3.64
N GLU A 50 -10.57 18.13 4.20
CA GLU A 50 -10.88 19.25 5.10
C GLU A 50 -10.23 19.07 6.48
N THR A 51 -10.29 17.85 7.01
CA THR A 51 -9.81 17.55 8.36
C THR A 51 -8.40 16.99 8.40
N HIS A 52 -7.82 16.64 7.24
CA HIS A 52 -6.54 15.95 7.13
C HIS A 52 -6.48 14.67 7.98
N ARG A 53 -7.60 13.95 8.06
CA ARG A 53 -7.74 12.72 8.83
C ARG A 53 -8.33 11.61 7.99
N PHE A 54 -8.03 10.39 8.41
CA PHE A 54 -8.71 9.23 7.88
C PHE A 54 -10.05 9.02 8.57
N TRP A 55 -11.03 8.62 7.79
CA TRP A 55 -12.22 7.95 8.27
C TRP A 55 -12.31 6.55 7.67
N THR A 56 -13.12 5.71 8.27
CA THR A 56 -13.27 4.31 7.87
C THR A 56 -14.73 3.99 7.69
N ASP A 57 -15.03 3.08 6.77
CA ASP A 57 -16.35 2.46 6.73
C ASP A 57 -16.63 1.76 8.07
N PRO A 58 -17.91 1.59 8.47
CA PRO A 58 -18.26 0.71 9.58
C PRO A 58 -17.56 -0.65 9.44
N LEU A 59 -16.99 -1.13 10.54
CA LEU A 59 -16.26 -2.41 10.54
C LEU A 59 -17.23 -3.57 10.33
N ASP A 60 -17.33 -4.04 9.08
CA ASP A 60 -18.01 -5.29 8.75
C ASP A 60 -17.11 -6.53 8.94
N THR A 61 -15.83 -6.33 9.23
CA THR A 61 -14.87 -7.43 9.42
C THR A 61 -14.59 -7.69 10.89
N PRO A 62 -14.64 -8.96 11.34
CA PRO A 62 -14.37 -9.30 12.72
C PRO A 62 -12.94 -8.93 13.09
N ILE A 63 -12.78 -8.26 14.22
CA ILE A 63 -11.47 -7.90 14.76
C ILE A 63 -10.78 -9.19 15.19
N ARG A 64 -9.74 -9.59 14.44
CA ARG A 64 -8.93 -10.77 14.76
C ARG A 64 -7.63 -10.35 15.42
N VAL A 65 -7.24 -11.11 16.44
CA VAL A 65 -5.87 -11.06 16.97
C VAL A 65 -4.93 -11.55 15.87
N TRP A 66 -3.80 -10.88 15.74
CA TRP A 66 -2.78 -11.16 14.74
C TRP A 66 -1.46 -11.50 15.43
N THR A 67 -0.64 -12.30 14.76
CA THR A 67 0.75 -12.58 15.13
C THR A 67 1.70 -12.15 14.02
N GLU A 68 3.01 -12.11 14.30
CA GLU A 68 4.03 -11.87 13.26
C GLU A 68 3.94 -12.86 12.10
N ASN A 69 3.65 -14.13 12.41
CA ASN A 69 3.50 -15.18 11.41
C ASN A 69 2.27 -14.94 10.54
N ASP A 70 1.17 -14.44 11.12
CA ASP A 70 -0.03 -14.08 10.37
C ASP A 70 0.23 -12.90 9.43
N LEU A 71 0.96 -11.88 9.90
CA LEU A 71 1.38 -10.75 9.06
C LEU A 71 2.23 -11.21 7.89
N LEU A 72 3.23 -12.07 8.14
CA LEU A 72 4.09 -12.59 7.08
C LEU A 72 3.28 -13.41 6.06
N LYS A 73 2.47 -14.36 6.53
CA LYS A 73 1.63 -15.19 5.66
C LYS A 73 0.66 -14.36 4.82
N SER A 74 -0.01 -13.40 5.42
CA SER A 74 -0.92 -12.49 4.72
C SER A 74 -0.18 -11.62 3.69
N SER A 75 1.01 -11.12 4.03
CA SER A 75 1.85 -10.33 3.10
C SER A 75 2.32 -11.14 1.89
N LEU A 76 2.67 -12.41 2.09
CA LEU A 76 3.04 -13.33 1.01
C LEU A 76 1.81 -13.72 0.17
N ALA A 77 0.67 -14.00 0.80
CA ALA A 77 -0.58 -14.31 0.12
C ALA A 77 -1.02 -13.13 -0.77
N ALA A 78 -0.93 -11.90 -0.26
CA ALA A 78 -1.24 -10.69 -1.03
C ALA A 78 -0.34 -10.56 -2.26
N GLN A 79 0.98 -10.79 -2.13
CA GLN A 79 1.90 -10.79 -3.28
C GLN A 79 1.52 -11.84 -4.34
N SER A 80 1.17 -13.05 -3.91
CA SER A 80 0.72 -14.12 -4.82
C SER A 80 -0.57 -13.75 -5.55
N GLN A 81 -1.51 -13.08 -4.87
CA GLN A 81 -2.76 -12.59 -5.47
C GLN A 81 -2.52 -11.48 -6.50
N TRP A 82 -1.47 -10.69 -6.36
CA TRP A 82 -1.15 -9.56 -7.24
C TRP A 82 -0.33 -9.91 -8.47
N THR A 83 -0.05 -11.20 -8.72
CA THR A 83 0.79 -11.66 -9.84
C THR A 83 0.27 -11.21 -11.21
N HIS A 84 -1.05 -11.09 -11.37
CA HIS A 84 -1.73 -10.63 -12.58
C HIS A 84 -1.59 -9.12 -12.87
N LEU A 85 -1.12 -8.32 -11.90
CA LEU A 85 -0.96 -6.88 -12.06
C LEU A 85 0.32 -6.52 -12.84
N SER A 86 0.36 -5.30 -13.38
CA SER A 86 1.54 -4.74 -14.04
C SER A 86 2.76 -4.73 -13.10
N SER A 87 3.97 -4.78 -13.67
CA SER A 87 5.23 -4.74 -12.92
C SER A 87 5.31 -3.53 -11.98
N ALA A 88 4.94 -2.35 -12.46
CA ALA A 88 4.90 -1.11 -11.68
C ALA A 88 3.91 -1.22 -10.50
N SER A 89 2.70 -1.75 -10.73
CA SER A 89 1.71 -1.94 -9.67
C SER A 89 2.19 -2.93 -8.61
N ARG A 90 2.78 -4.05 -9.01
CA ARG A 90 3.33 -5.04 -8.07
C ARG A 90 4.48 -4.46 -7.25
N GLN A 91 5.36 -3.69 -7.89
CA GLN A 91 6.48 -3.04 -7.20
C GLN A 91 6.00 -2.03 -6.15
N ARG A 92 5.04 -1.16 -6.52
CA ARG A 92 4.40 -0.21 -5.59
C ARG A 92 3.79 -0.94 -4.39
N LYS A 93 3.00 -1.99 -4.65
CA LYS A 93 2.34 -2.78 -3.61
C LYS A 93 3.32 -3.48 -2.68
N ALA A 94 4.36 -4.09 -3.23
CA ALA A 94 5.42 -4.72 -2.44
C ALA A 94 6.21 -3.69 -1.61
N ALA A 95 6.45 -2.49 -2.15
CA ALA A 95 7.05 -1.38 -1.40
C ALA A 95 6.16 -0.91 -0.24
N THR A 96 4.84 -0.85 -0.43
CA THR A 96 3.87 -0.57 0.65
C THR A 96 4.01 -1.59 1.78
N LEU A 97 3.97 -2.88 1.46
CA LEU A 97 4.09 -3.95 2.48
C LEU A 97 5.43 -3.86 3.22
N LYS A 98 6.54 -3.67 2.49
CA LYS A 98 7.86 -3.51 3.11
C LYS A 98 7.92 -2.30 4.03
N SER A 99 7.43 -1.15 3.58
CA SER A 99 7.45 0.07 4.38
C SER A 99 6.62 -0.06 5.64
N PHE A 100 5.46 -0.72 5.58
CA PHE A 100 4.61 -0.94 6.73
C PHE A 100 5.22 -1.93 7.73
N LEU A 101 5.71 -3.09 7.26
CA LEU A 101 6.39 -4.06 8.13
C LEU A 101 7.66 -3.45 8.77
N LYS A 102 8.40 -2.64 8.02
CA LYS A 102 9.55 -1.91 8.55
C LYS A 102 9.15 -0.92 9.63
N PHE A 103 8.06 -0.17 9.42
CA PHE A 103 7.50 0.72 10.43
C PHE A 103 7.13 -0.04 11.71
N LEU A 104 6.41 -1.16 11.60
CA LEU A 104 6.06 -1.98 12.77
C LEU A 104 7.30 -2.44 13.54
N PHE A 105 8.38 -2.81 12.85
CA PHE A 105 9.62 -3.22 13.48
C PHE A 105 10.34 -2.05 14.15
N THR A 106 10.45 -0.91 13.47
CA THR A 106 11.11 0.29 13.99
C THR A 106 10.38 0.86 15.21
N GLU A 107 9.06 0.79 15.26
CA GLU A 107 8.23 1.21 16.40
C GLU A 107 8.10 0.12 17.50
N GLY A 108 8.78 -1.03 17.34
CA GLY A 108 8.80 -2.11 18.33
C GLY A 108 7.49 -2.90 18.48
N HIS A 109 6.57 -2.82 17.50
CA HIS A 109 5.32 -3.57 17.47
C HIS A 109 5.50 -5.04 17.06
N ILE A 110 6.59 -5.34 16.36
CA ILE A 110 7.05 -6.70 16.04
C ILE A 110 8.52 -6.82 16.43
N SER A 111 8.93 -8.02 16.84
CA SER A 111 10.27 -8.33 17.34
C SER A 111 11.30 -8.57 16.23
N ARG A 112 10.84 -8.91 15.01
CA ARG A 112 11.71 -9.22 13.87
C ARG A 112 11.35 -8.35 12.68
N ASP A 113 12.36 -8.01 11.87
CA ASP A 113 12.15 -7.27 10.63
C ASP A 113 11.57 -8.18 9.54
N LEU A 114 10.23 -8.25 9.49
CA LEU A 114 9.51 -9.04 8.50
C LEU A 114 9.64 -8.48 7.06
N SER A 115 10.05 -7.22 6.91
CA SER A 115 10.18 -6.59 5.58
C SER A 115 11.27 -7.25 4.72
N ALA A 116 12.29 -7.83 5.36
CA ALA A 116 13.38 -8.54 4.72
C ALA A 116 12.93 -9.82 4.00
N PHE A 117 11.82 -10.43 4.41
CA PHE A 117 11.29 -11.68 3.83
C PHE A 117 10.44 -11.45 2.58
N LEU A 118 10.13 -10.20 2.22
CA LEU A 118 9.35 -9.88 1.03
C LEU A 118 10.26 -9.68 -0.19
N SER A 119 9.90 -10.31 -1.30
CA SER A 119 10.56 -10.12 -2.59
C SER A 119 10.04 -8.86 -3.28
N LEU A 120 10.94 -8.03 -3.82
CA LEU A 120 10.54 -6.97 -4.74
C LEU A 120 10.66 -7.51 -6.16
N PRO A 121 9.58 -7.55 -6.96
CA PRO A 121 9.69 -7.95 -8.36
C PRO A 121 10.62 -6.98 -9.09
N LYS A 122 11.56 -7.52 -9.88
CA LYS A 122 12.56 -6.74 -10.64
C LYS A 122 11.85 -5.75 -11.57
N ARG A 123 12.24 -4.47 -11.54
CA ARG A 123 11.65 -3.42 -12.38
C ARG A 123 11.94 -3.75 -13.85
N GLN A 124 10.89 -3.91 -14.65
CA GLN A 124 11.01 -3.75 -16.10
C GLN A 124 10.93 -2.24 -16.35
N GLU A 125 12.03 -1.63 -16.78
CA GLU A 125 12.01 -0.27 -17.28
C GLU A 125 11.20 -0.26 -18.58
N LYS A 126 9.98 0.28 -18.53
CA LYS A 126 9.32 0.73 -19.75
C LYS A 126 9.87 2.12 -20.04
N LEU A 127 10.58 2.25 -21.15
CA LEU A 127 10.87 3.56 -21.72
C LEU A 127 9.52 4.29 -21.89
N PRO A 128 9.38 5.53 -21.42
CA PRO A 128 8.19 6.32 -21.72
C PRO A 128 8.00 6.34 -23.23
N HIS A 129 6.79 6.06 -23.69
CA HIS A 129 6.47 6.25 -25.11
C HIS A 129 6.42 7.75 -25.35
N PHE A 130 7.35 8.26 -26.15
CA PHE A 130 7.31 9.65 -26.61
C PHE A 130 6.40 9.68 -27.84
N ILE A 131 5.41 10.57 -27.83
CA ILE A 131 4.59 10.86 -28.99
C ILE A 131 5.53 11.33 -30.11
N SER A 132 5.53 10.62 -31.24
CA SER A 132 6.27 11.06 -32.43
C SER A 132 5.60 12.28 -33.06
N VAL A 133 6.34 13.04 -33.87
CA VAL A 133 5.75 14.14 -34.66
C VAL A 133 4.58 13.62 -35.50
N ASP A 134 4.67 12.40 -36.03
CA ASP A 134 3.62 11.79 -36.84
C ASP A 134 2.36 11.46 -36.01
N GLU A 135 2.51 10.94 -34.79
CA GLU A 135 1.37 10.72 -33.88
C GLU A 135 0.71 12.05 -33.49
N PHE A 136 1.50 13.08 -33.19
CA PHE A 136 0.99 14.42 -32.88
C PHE A 136 0.20 15.01 -34.06
N MET A 137 0.74 14.90 -35.27
CA MET A 137 0.07 15.38 -36.48
C MET A 137 -1.21 14.60 -36.76
N SER A 138 -1.21 13.28 -36.56
CA SER A 138 -2.42 12.46 -36.76
C SER A 138 -3.59 12.85 -35.86
N VAL A 139 -3.31 13.28 -34.61
CA VAL A 139 -4.32 13.79 -33.68
C VAL A 139 -4.77 15.20 -34.05
N LEU A 140 -3.87 16.04 -34.56
CA LEU A 140 -4.15 17.44 -34.91
C LEU A 140 -4.99 17.58 -36.18
N PHE A 141 -4.83 16.68 -37.16
CA PHE A 141 -5.55 16.73 -38.45
C PHE A 141 -6.85 15.89 -38.47
N LEU A 142 -7.29 15.38 -37.32
CA LEU A 142 -8.58 14.70 -37.13
C LEU A 142 -9.67 15.62 -36.55
N LEU A 143 -9.42 16.94 -36.46
CA LEU A 143 -10.37 18.00 -36.15
C LEU A 143 -10.60 18.89 -37.38
#